data_AF-A0A2D6W231-F1
#
_entry.id   AF-A0A2D6W231-F1
#
_cell.length_a   1.000
_cell.length_b   1.000
_cell.length_c   1.000
_cell.angle_alpha   90.00
_cell.angle_beta   90.00
_cell.angle_gamma   90.00
#
_symmetry.space_group_name_H-M   'P 1'
#
loop_
_entity.id
_entity.type
_entity.pdbx_description
1 polymer ?
#
loop_
_entity_poly.entity_id
_entity_poly.type
_entity_poly.pdbx_seq_one_letter_code
_entity_poly.pdbx_strand_id
1 'polypeptide(L)' 'MKIRFKETVELDIVANYEEDGDTFDTELEVISVGDEHEVDVIEDKGDAIDIQFGDGSMALNVQKAWFTFI' A
#
# COMPACT_ATOMS: atom_id res chain seq x y z
N MET A 1 -4.02 10.14 -6.16
CA MET A 1 -5.40 9.57 -6.23
C MET A 1 -5.88 9.27 -4.81
N LYS A 2 -7.15 8.92 -4.54
CA LYS A 2 -7.58 8.55 -3.18
C LYS A 2 -8.27 7.20 -3.15
N ILE A 3 -7.98 6.39 -2.13
CA ILE A 3 -8.64 5.12 -1.85
C ILE A 3 -9.30 5.14 -0.47
N ARG A 4 -10.32 4.30 -0.29
CA ARG A 4 -10.92 3.98 1.00
C ARG A 4 -10.94 2.47 1.21
N PHE A 5 -10.41 1.98 2.32
CA PHE A 5 -10.46 0.56 2.65
C PHE A 5 -11.87 0.13 3.08
N LYS A 6 -12.32 -1.04 2.58
CA LYS A 6 -13.64 -1.64 2.85
C LYS A 6 -13.65 -2.57 4.05
N GLU A 7 -12.48 -3.02 4.48
CA GLU A 7 -12.25 -3.89 5.63
C GLU A 7 -10.92 -3.53 6.28
N THR A 8 -10.71 -3.99 7.52
CA THR A 8 -9.40 -3.85 8.18
C THR A 8 -8.42 -4.81 7.52
N VAL A 9 -7.27 -4.30 7.09
CA VAL A 9 -6.22 -5.08 6.42
C VAL A 9 -4.88 -4.90 7.12
N GLU A 10 -4.01 -5.88 6.91
CA GLU A 10 -2.63 -5.89 7.39
C GLU A 10 -1.75 -5.86 6.15
N LEU A 11 -0.94 -4.80 6.01
CA LEU A 11 -0.07 -4.58 4.86
C LEU A 11 1.39 -4.55 5.30
N ASP A 12 2.26 -5.19 4.52
CA ASP A 12 3.69 -4.97 4.59
C ASP A 12 4.02 -3.65 3.88
N ILE A 13 4.46 -2.67 4.65
CA ILE A 13 4.81 -1.32 4.21
C ILE A 13 6.33 -1.23 4.08
N VAL A 14 6.80 -0.98 2.87
CA VAL A 14 8.20 -0.68 2.57
C VAL A 14 8.47 0.78 2.94
N ALA A 15 9.21 1.01 4.03
CA ALA A 15 9.49 2.35 4.53
C ALA A 15 10.79 2.94 3.94
N ASN A 16 11.82 2.12 3.72
CA ASN A 16 13.11 2.54 3.17
C ASN A 16 13.71 1.45 2.28
N TYR A 17 14.29 1.88 1.15
CA TYR A 17 15.14 1.04 0.31
C TYR A 17 16.61 1.37 0.61
N GLU A 18 17.34 0.42 1.21
CA GLU A 18 18.80 0.54 1.34
C GLU A 18 19.48 -0.05 0.10
N GLU A 19 19.97 0.83 -0.78
CA GLU A 19 20.60 0.49 -2.07
C GLU A 19 21.84 -0.41 -1.92
N ASP A 20 22.52 -0.37 -0.77
CA ASP A 20 23.75 -1.13 -0.51
C ASP A 20 23.51 -2.57 -0.04
N GLY A 21 22.28 -2.94 0.33
CA GLY A 21 21.96 -4.21 1.00
C GLY A 21 21.00 -5.13 0.26
N ASP A 22 20.35 -4.66 -0.82
CA ASP A 22 19.28 -5.39 -1.53
C ASP A 22 18.20 -5.94 -0.57
N THR A 23 17.99 -5.24 0.55
CA THR A 23 17.08 -5.63 1.63
C THR A 23 16.03 -4.54 1.81
N PHE A 24 14.77 -4.95 1.87
CA PHE A 24 13.64 -4.06 2.13
C PHE A 24 13.33 -4.11 3.63
N ASP A 25 13.39 -2.97 4.30
CA ASP A 25 12.81 -2.85 5.62
C ASP A 25 11.29 -2.66 5.45
N THR A 26 10.57 -3.75 5.70
CA THR A 26 9.12 -3.76 5.73
C THR A 26 8.64 -3.70 7.17
N GLU A 27 7.71 -2.79 7.44
CA GLU A 27 6.94 -2.78 8.69
C GLU A 27 5.52 -3.21 8.41
N LEU A 28 4.95 -3.96 9.35
CA LEU A 28 3.60 -4.46 9.23
C LEU A 28 2.62 -3.43 9.82
N GLU A 29 1.76 -2.87 8.97
CA GLU A 29 0.80 -1.84 9.35
C GLU A 29 -0.65 -2.34 9.25
N VAL A 30 -1.45 -2.04 10.27
CA VAL A 30 -2.86 -2.35 10.30
C VAL A 30 -3.65 -1.11 9.88
N ILE A 31 -4.28 -1.18 8.71
CA ILE A 31 -5.15 -0.12 8.18
C ILE A 31 -6.59 -0.48 8.49
N SER A 32 -7.33 0.44 9.11
CA SER A 32 -8.69 0.17 9.56
C SER A 32 -9.72 0.32 8.44
N VAL A 33 -10.84 -0.41 8.57
CA VAL A 33 -11.99 -0.22 7.70
C VAL A 33 -12.43 1.25 7.66
N GLY A 34 -12.64 1.77 6.45
CA GLY A 34 -13.07 3.15 6.23
C GLY A 34 -11.93 4.16 6.19
N ASP A 35 -10.69 3.78 6.52
CA ASP A 35 -9.53 4.67 6.41
C ASP A 35 -9.32 5.05 4.95
N GLU A 36 -8.96 6.33 4.76
CA GLU A 36 -8.75 6.89 3.45
C GLU A 36 -7.33 7.40 3.29
N HIS A 37 -6.71 7.04 2.17
CA HIS A 37 -5.33 7.39 1.90
C HIS A 37 -5.21 8.02 0.53
N GLU A 38 -4.42 9.09 0.46
CA GLU A 38 -3.89 9.56 -0.82
C GLU A 38 -2.80 8.59 -1.26
N VAL A 39 -2.96 8.05 -2.46
CA VAL A 39 -2.08 7.03 -3.03
C VAL A 39 -1.81 7.30 -4.51
N ASP A 40 -0.66 6.84 -4.96
CA ASP A 40 -0.32 6.70 -6.37
C ASP A 40 -0.13 5.22 -6.71
N VAL A 41 -0.71 4.78 -7.82
CA VAL A 41 -0.58 3.40 -8.30
C VAL A 41 0.74 3.29 -9.06
N ILE A 42 1.64 2.47 -8.55
CA ILE A 42 2.98 2.26 -9.13
C ILE A 42 2.94 1.16 -10.19
N GLU A 43 2.25 0.07 -9.89
CA GLU A 43 2.08 -1.06 -10.81
C GLU A 43 0.68 -1.67 -10.67
N ASP A 44 0.05 -1.99 -11.81
CA ASP A 44 -1.21 -2.74 -11.85
C ASP A 44 -0.95 -4.19 -12.26
N LYS A 45 -1.21 -5.13 -11.35
CA LYS A 45 -0.97 -6.57 -11.50
C LYS A 45 -2.25 -7.38 -11.74
N GLY A 46 -3.33 -6.72 -12.17
CA GLY A 46 -4.64 -7.35 -12.39
C GLY A 46 -5.54 -7.25 -11.15
N ASP A 47 -5.52 -8.27 -10.28
CA ASP A 47 -6.37 -8.31 -9.08
C ASP A 47 -5.74 -7.55 -7.89
N ALA A 48 -4.46 -7.25 -7.98
CA ALA A 48 -3.69 -6.49 -6.99
C ALA A 48 -2.96 -5.33 -7.65
N ILE A 49 -2.57 -4.34 -6.83
CA ILE A 49 -1.76 -3.20 -7.24
C ILE A 49 -0.65 -2.93 -6.24
N ASP A 50 0.43 -2.32 -6.71
CA ASP A 50 1.41 -1.69 -5.84
C ASP A 50 1.07 -0.21 -5.71
N ILE A 51 1.00 0.27 -4.48
CA ILE A 51 0.66 1.67 -4.17
C ILE A 51 1.79 2.33 -3.39
N GLN A 52 2.00 3.62 -3.67
CA GLN A 52 2.78 4.52 -2.84
C GLN A 52 1.82 5.45 -2.10
N PHE A 53 1.97 5.55 -0.78
CA PHE A 53 1.22 6.49 0.05
C PHE A 53 1.82 7.89 -0.05
N GLY A 54 1.05 8.91 0.35
CA GLY A 54 1.48 10.31 0.30
C GLY A 54 2.74 10.67 1.12
N ASP A 55 3.18 9.80 2.03
CA ASP A 55 4.43 9.94 2.78
C ASP A 55 5.66 9.30 2.08
N GLY A 56 5.44 8.67 0.92
CA GLY A 56 6.47 8.01 0.12
C GLY A 56 6.64 6.52 0.42
N SER A 57 6.02 5.99 1.48
CA SER A 57 6.02 4.56 1.79
C SER A 57 5.22 3.76 0.76
N MET A 58 5.50 2.47 0.63
CA MET A 58 4.87 1.63 -0.40
C MET A 58 4.26 0.37 0.18
N ALA A 59 3.06 0.00 -0.29
CA ALA A 59 2.48 -1.32 -0.07
C ALA A 59 2.44 -2.09 -1.39
N LEU A 60 2.96 -3.32 -1.36
CA LEU A 60 3.02 -4.18 -2.54
C LEU A 60 1.86 -5.19 -2.53
N ASN A 61 1.37 -5.55 -3.72
CA ASN A 61 0.34 -6.57 -3.92
C ASN A 61 -0.97 -6.33 -3.14
N VAL A 62 -1.38 -5.06 -2.98
CA VAL A 62 -2.63 -4.67 -2.33
C VAL A 62 -3.82 -5.11 -3.18
N GLN A 63 -4.68 -5.97 -2.63
CA GLN A 63 -5.83 -6.50 -3.39
C GLN A 63 -6.84 -5.38 -3.68
N LYS A 64 -7.25 -5.23 -4.95
CA LYS A 64 -8.30 -4.28 -5.36
C LYS A 64 -9.65 -4.59 -4.68
N ALA A 65 -9.83 -5.83 -4.24
CA ALA A 65 -11.00 -6.24 -3.48
C ALA A 65 -11.08 -5.57 -2.09
N TRP A 66 -9.99 -5.04 -1.54
CA TRP A 66 -9.95 -4.46 -0.19
C TRP A 66 -10.32 -3.00 -0.11
N PHE A 67 -10.35 -2.26 -1.24
CA PHE A 67 -10.60 -0.82 -1.23
C PHE A 67 -11.48 -0.37 -2.41
N THR A 68 -11.86 0.90 -2.41
CA THR A 68 -12.50 1.58 -3.54
C THR A 68 -11.81 2.90 -3.80
N PHE A 69 -11.67 3.27 -5.08
CA PHE A 69 -11.27 4.62 -5.45
C PHE A 69 -12.39 5.61 -5.14
N ILE A 70 -12.03 6.77 -4.57
CA ILE A 70 -12.96 7.85 -4.19
C ILE A 70 -12.48 9.22 -4.67
#